data_AF-A0A974QDX6-F1
#
_entry.id   AF-A0A974QDX6-F1
#
_cell.length_a   1.000
_cell.length_b   1.000
_cell.length_c   1.000
_cell.angle_alpha   90.00
_cell.angle_beta   90.00
_cell.angle_gamma   90.00
#
_symmetry.space_group_name_H-M   'P 1'
#
loop_
_entity.id
_entity.type
_entity.pdbx_description
1 polymer ?
#
loop_
_entity_poly.entity_id
_entity_poly.type
_entity_poly.pdbx_seq_one_letter_code
_entity_poly.pdbx_strand_id
1 'polypeptide(L)' 'MTKKLPPVNPERISIINSDVPLKPCPFCGEPEVRLVRVADFCCQGDAFYVACPGCNANQFPDTKERAVQDWNQRREPKEV' A
#
# COMPACT_ATOMS: atom_id res chain seq x y z
N MET A 1 -26.81 15.86 -19.01
CA MET A 1 -26.09 16.19 -17.75
C MET A 1 -24.66 15.66 -17.86
N THR A 2 -23.71 16.48 -18.28
CA THR A 2 -22.29 16.10 -18.32
C THR A 2 -21.74 16.14 -16.89
N LYS A 3 -21.51 14.97 -16.29
CA LYS A 3 -20.71 14.88 -15.05
C LYS A 3 -19.31 15.39 -15.40
N LYS A 4 -18.94 16.57 -14.90
CA LYS A 4 -17.55 17.05 -14.98
C LYS A 4 -16.69 16.02 -14.25
N LEU A 5 -15.75 15.41 -14.96
CA LEU A 5 -14.72 14.60 -14.32
C LEU A 5 -13.91 15.52 -13.40
N PRO A 6 -13.59 15.08 -12.16
CA PRO A 6 -12.72 15.86 -11.29
C PRO A 6 -11.36 16.08 -11.97
N PRO A 7 -10.67 17.21 -11.69
CA PRO A 7 -9.37 17.47 -12.26
C PRO A 7 -8.40 16.34 -11.92
N VAL A 8 -7.72 15.80 -12.93
CA VAL A 8 -6.71 14.76 -12.76
C VAL A 8 -5.53 15.40 -12.00
N ASN A 9 -5.41 15.09 -10.71
CA ASN A 9 -4.27 15.54 -9.90
C ASN A 9 -3.01 14.81 -10.41
N PRO A 10 -1.94 15.50 -10.86
CA PRO A 10 -0.75 14.85 -11.38
C PRO A 10 0.00 13.99 -10.34
N GLU A 11 -0.23 14.21 -9.04
CA GLU A 11 0.37 13.42 -7.96
C GLU A 11 -0.62 12.42 -7.35
N ARG A 12 -1.23 11.57 -8.19
CA ARG A 12 -2.15 10.54 -7.70
C ARG A 12 -1.47 9.49 -6.84
N ILE A 13 -0.16 9.29 -6.98
CA ILE A 13 0.60 8.24 -6.30
C ILE A 13 1.80 8.89 -5.61
N SER A 14 1.96 8.65 -4.31
CA SER A 14 3.12 9.13 -3.56
C SER A 14 3.63 8.07 -2.58
N ILE A 15 4.94 8.06 -2.33
CA ILE A 15 5.54 7.25 -1.27
C ILE A 15 5.43 8.05 0.03
N ILE A 16 4.95 7.40 1.09
CA ILE A 16 4.78 8.03 2.40
C ILE A 16 5.44 7.19 3.50
N ASN A 17 5.59 7.78 4.68
CA ASN A 17 6.10 7.07 5.84
C ASN A 17 4.96 6.37 6.61
N SER A 18 5.23 5.17 7.10
CA SER A 18 4.41 4.49 8.09
C SER A 18 4.79 4.95 9.50
N ASP A 19 3.84 4.92 10.42
CA ASP A 19 4.10 5.27 11.84
C ASP A 19 4.81 4.13 12.59
N VAL A 20 4.72 2.91 12.06
CA VAL A 20 5.46 1.73 12.53
C VAL A 20 6.39 1.22 11.43
N PRO A 21 7.57 0.66 11.77
CA PRO A 21 8.49 0.11 10.78
C PRO A 21 7.85 -1.02 9.96
N LEU A 22 8.07 -0.99 8.64
CA LEU A 22 7.68 -2.08 7.76
C LEU A 22 8.72 -3.21 7.83
N LYS A 23 8.26 -4.45 7.88
CA LYS A 23 9.13 -5.63 7.77
C LYS A 23 9.66 -5.77 6.34
N PRO A 24 10.86 -6.35 6.16
CA PRO A 24 11.40 -6.66 4.83
C PRO A 24 10.45 -7.54 4.01
N CYS A 25 10.58 -7.47 2.68
CA CYS A 25 9.76 -8.26 1.78
C CYS A 25 9.83 -9.76 2.12
N PRO A 26 8.70 -10.45 2.34
CA PRO A 26 8.69 -11.86 2.71
C PRO A 26 9.10 -12.79 1.57
N PHE A 27 9.11 -12.31 0.31
CA PHE A 27 9.38 -13.12 -0.87
C PHE A 27 10.84 -13.06 -1.34
N CYS A 28 11.45 -11.87 -1.30
CA CYS A 28 12.81 -11.65 -1.80
C CYS A 28 13.79 -11.10 -0.75
N GLY A 29 13.31 -10.74 0.44
CA GLY A 29 14.15 -10.22 1.52
C GLY A 29 14.51 -8.73 1.43
N GLU A 30 14.07 -8.01 0.40
CA GLU A 30 14.30 -6.56 0.25
C GLU A 30 13.87 -5.78 1.50
N PRO A 31 14.78 -5.11 2.23
CA PRO A 31 14.45 -4.33 3.41
C PRO A 31 13.73 -3.00 3.09
N GLU A 32 13.99 -2.38 1.94
CA GLU A 32 13.47 -1.05 1.58
C GLU A 32 12.11 -1.11 0.89
N VAL A 33 11.12 -1.67 1.59
CA VAL A 33 9.72 -1.69 1.14
C VAL A 33 9.08 -0.31 1.30
N ARG A 34 8.09 0.01 0.46
CA ARG A 34 7.50 1.36 0.36
C ARG A 34 6.02 1.33 0.71
N LEU A 35 5.58 2.21 1.60
CA LEU A 35 4.16 2.51 1.78
C LEU A 35 3.75 3.53 0.72
N VAL A 36 2.77 3.18 -0.09
CA VAL A 36 2.30 3.97 -1.22
C VAL A 36 0.90 4.47 -0.92
N ARG A 37 0.68 5.78 -1.05
CA ARG A 37 -0.63 6.43 -1.05
C ARG A 37 -1.12 6.59 -2.49
N VAL A 38 -2.38 6.24 -2.73
CA VAL A 38 -3.12 6.49 -3.95
C VAL A 38 -4.25 7.47 -3.63
N ALA A 39 -4.11 8.71 -4.11
CA ALA A 39 -5.09 9.74 -3.88
C ALA A 39 -6.37 9.51 -4.71
N ASP A 40 -7.52 9.70 -4.08
CA ASP A 40 -8.84 9.52 -4.68
C ASP A 40 -8.99 8.17 -5.44
N PHE A 41 -8.67 7.09 -4.74
CA PHE A 41 -8.83 5.73 -5.23
C PHE A 41 -10.32 5.41 -5.35
N CYS A 42 -10.76 5.10 -6.57
CA CYS A 42 -12.15 4.74 -6.88
C CYS A 42 -13.20 5.75 -6.37
N CYS A 43 -12.88 7.04 -6.34
CA CYS A 43 -13.76 8.11 -5.87
C CYS A 43 -14.21 7.97 -4.40
N GLN A 44 -13.46 7.21 -3.59
CA GLN A 44 -13.78 6.88 -2.19
C GLN A 44 -12.76 7.48 -1.20
N GLY A 45 -11.90 8.38 -1.67
CA GLY A 45 -10.81 8.94 -0.88
C GLY A 45 -9.49 8.21 -1.10
N ASP A 46 -8.53 8.46 -0.23
CA ASP A 46 -7.18 7.90 -0.37
C ASP A 46 -7.14 6.43 0.03
N ALA A 47 -6.39 5.63 -0.73
CA ALA A 47 -6.09 4.25 -0.39
C ALA A 47 -4.58 4.03 -0.31
N PHE A 48 -4.17 3.02 0.45
CA PHE A 48 -2.78 2.77 0.80
C PHE A 48 -2.44 1.30 0.61
N TYR A 49 -1.23 1.02 0.16
CA TYR A 49 -0.69 -0.34 0.08
C TYR A 49 0.81 -0.33 0.28
N VAL A 50 1.38 -1.45 0.72
CA VAL A 50 2.83 -1.63 0.76
C VAL A 50 3.28 -2.36 -0.51
N ALA A 51 4.40 -1.91 -1.08
CA ALA A 51 5.02 -2.53 -2.25
C ALA A 51 6.50 -2.75 -2.05
N CYS A 52 6.97 -3.91 -2.51
CA CYS A 52 8.39 -4.22 -2.60
C CYS A 52 8.95 -3.76 -3.96
N PRO A 53 9.96 -2.89 -4.01
CA PRO A 53 10.57 -2.48 -5.29
C PRO A 53 11.42 -3.58 -5.93
N GLY A 54 11.92 -4.55 -5.15
CA GLY A 54 12.79 -5.63 -5.65
C GLY A 54 12.06 -6.71 -6.45
N CYS A 55 10.92 -7.20 -5.94
CA CYS A 55 10.15 -8.27 -6.60
C CYS A 55 8.73 -7.86 -7.02
N ASN A 56 8.37 -6.60 -6.82
CA ASN A 56 7.06 -6.03 -7.13
C ASN A 56 5.87 -6.65 -6.37
N ALA A 57 6.12 -7.45 -5.33
CA ALA A 57 5.09 -7.93 -4.43
C ALA A 57 4.38 -6.75 -3.76
N ASN A 58 3.05 -6.74 -3.82
CA ASN A 58 2.20 -5.67 -3.31
C ASN A 58 0.87 -6.23 -2.77
N GLN A 59 0.14 -5.37 -2.09
CA GLN A 59 -1.17 -5.67 -1.51
C GLN A 59 -2.29 -4.93 -2.25
N PHE A 60 -3.53 -5.35 -2.02
CA PHE A 60 -4.69 -4.54 -2.40
C PHE A 60 -4.72 -3.24 -1.58
N PRO A 61 -5.06 -2.10 -2.19
CA PRO A 61 -5.19 -0.83 -1.47
C PRO A 61 -6.30 -0.86 -0.42
N ASP A 62 -6.01 -0.33 0.77
CA ASP A 62 -6.92 -0.24 1.93
C ASP A 62 -6.61 1.03 2.75
N THR A 63 -6.99 1.12 4.02
CA THR A 63 -6.53 2.18 4.91
C THR A 63 -5.03 2.07 5.18
N LYS A 64 -4.41 3.17 5.60
CA LYS A 64 -2.98 3.22 5.95
C LYS A 64 -2.63 2.19 7.03
N GLU A 65 -3.44 2.11 8.08
CA GLU A 65 -3.26 1.21 9.21
C GLU A 65 -3.37 -0.24 8.77
N ARG A 66 -4.36 -0.54 7.92
CA ARG A 66 -4.60 -1.89 7.43
C ARG A 66 -3.50 -2.37 6.50
N ALA A 67 -3.04 -1.54 5.57
CA ALA A 67 -1.92 -1.86 4.68
C ALA A 67 -0.65 -2.23 5.46
N VAL A 68 -0.31 -1.40 6.46
CA VAL A 68 0.86 -1.63 7.32
C VAL A 68 0.69 -2.89 8.17
N GLN A 69 -0.49 -3.09 8.78
CA GLN A 69 -0.80 -4.28 9.56
C GLN A 69 -0.68 -5.55 8.72
N ASP A 70 -1.34 -5.59 7.56
CA ASP A 70 -1.37 -6.75 6.68
C ASP A 70 0.02 -7.07 6.14
N TRP A 71 0.88 -6.07 5.92
CA TRP A 71 2.24 -6.32 5.40
C TRP A 71 3.11 -6.93 6.50
N ASN A 72 2.94 -6.44 7.73
CA ASN A 72 3.72 -6.86 8.87
C ASN A 72 3.20 -8.17 9.52
N GLN A 73 1.95 -8.55 9.25
CA GLN A 73 1.36 -9.79 9.73
C GLN A 73 1.85 -10.97 8.88
N ARG A 74 2.65 -11.83 9.50
CA ARG A 74 3.03 -13.13 8.95
C ARG A 74 2.15 -14.16 9.66
N ARG A 75 1.37 -14.93 8.91
CA ARG A 75 0.71 -16.10 9.49
C ARG A 75 1.79 -17.13 9.74
N GLU A 76 2.03 -17.46 11.00
CA GLU A 76 2.73 -18.69 11.33
C GLU A 76 1.93 -19.86 10.74
N PRO A 77 2.58 -20.90 10.19
CA PRO A 77 1.89 -22.12 9.83
C PRO A 77 1.11 -22.60 11.06
N LYS A 78 -0.18 -22.92 10.90
CA LYS A 78 -0.88 -23.66 11.95
C LYS A 78 -0.24 -25.05 11.98
N GLU A 79 0.36 -25.42 13.11
CA GLU A 79 0.68 -26.82 13.38
C GLU A 79 -0.62 -27.61 13.26
N VAL A 80 -0.66 -28.57 12.33
CA VAL A 80 -1.80 -29.48 12.08
C VAL A 80 -1.52 -30.80 12.77
#